data_AF-A0A7J5NXA6-F1
#
_entry.id   AF-A0A7J5NXA6-F1
#
_cell.length_a   1.000
_cell.length_b   1.000
_cell.length_c   1.000
_cell.angle_alpha   90.00
_cell.angle_beta   90.00
_cell.angle_gamma   90.00
#
_symmetry.space_group_name_H-M   'P 1'
#
loop_
_entity.id
_entity.type
_entity.pdbx_description
1 polymer ?
#
loop_
_entity_poly.entity_id
_entity_poly.type
_entity_poly.pdbx_seq_one_letter_code
_entity_poly.pdbx_strand_id
1 'polypeptide(L)'
;MKLQDLLESDLNISITITIKELKEFADYLLQQSKDDIERLILETKQPKEYLTPNETAKLLHVNRSTLYQWNKNGYLRVIEVGGKRLYRQSDIDAILNRK
;
A
#
# COMPACT_ATOMS: atom_id res chain seq x y z
N MET A 1 12.76 -33.33 24.44
CA MET A 1 13.64 -32.45 23.66
C MET A 1 12.75 -31.51 22.87
N LYS A 2 12.91 -30.20 23.04
CA LYS A 2 12.19 -29.21 22.24
C LYS A 2 13.05 -28.86 21.02
N LEU A 3 12.41 -28.52 19.90
CA LEU A 3 13.10 -28.13 18.67
C LEU A 3 14.01 -26.89 18.88
N GLN A 4 13.67 -26.07 19.89
CA GLN A 4 14.44 -24.91 20.34
C GLN A 4 15.83 -25.29 20.87
N ASP A 5 15.93 -26.41 21.59
CA ASP A 5 17.20 -26.89 22.18
C ASP A 5 18.19 -27.36 21.09
N LEU A 6 17.69 -27.72 19.89
CA LEU A 6 18.49 -28.18 18.74
C LEU A 6 18.99 -27.03 17.86
N LEU A 7 18.30 -25.88 17.89
CA LEU A 7 18.70 -24.67 17.16
C LEU A 7 19.86 -23.93 17.83
N GLU A 8 19.97 -24.04 19.16
CA GLU A 8 21.04 -23.43 19.96
C GLU A 8 22.31 -24.27 20.00
N SER A 9 22.22 -25.54 19.60
CA SER A 9 23.37 -26.43 19.48
C SER A 9 24.01 -26.30 18.09
N ASP A 10 25.33 -26.10 18.04
CA ASP A 10 26.16 -26.09 16.82
C ASP A 10 26.32 -27.50 16.20
N LEU A 11 25.25 -28.31 16.30
CA LEU A 11 25.17 -29.68 15.82
C LEU A 11 24.68 -29.65 14.37
N ASN A 12 25.44 -30.30 13.50
CA ASN A 12 25.03 -30.47 12.11
C ASN A 12 23.95 -31.57 12.03
N ILE A 13 22.69 -31.18 11.95
CA ILE A 13 21.53 -32.09 12.00
C ILE A 13 20.99 -32.30 10.59
N SER A 14 20.95 -33.56 10.16
CA SER A 14 20.23 -33.96 8.95
C SER A 14 18.79 -34.31 9.30
N ILE A 15 17.83 -33.52 8.82
CA ILE A 15 16.40 -33.76 9.01
C ILE A 15 15.86 -34.43 7.75
N THR A 16 15.30 -35.63 7.90
CA THR A 16 14.63 -36.32 6.80
C THR A 16 13.16 -35.92 6.81
N ILE A 17 12.72 -35.23 5.75
CA ILE A 17 11.34 -34.81 5.53
C ILE A 17 10.85 -35.32 4.19
N THR A 18 9.54 -35.47 4.07
CA THR A 18 8.91 -35.84 2.81
C THR A 18 8.78 -34.62 1.88
N ILE A 19 8.71 -34.87 0.57
CA ILE A 19 8.53 -33.81 -0.45
C ILE A 19 7.22 -33.03 -0.19
N LYS A 20 6.19 -33.69 0.34
CA LYS A 20 4.91 -33.07 0.66
C LYS A 20 5.06 -32.03 1.79
N GLU A 21 5.74 -32.39 2.87
CA GLU A 21 5.98 -31.50 4.01
C GLU A 21 6.86 -30.30 3.61
N LEU A 22 7.85 -30.52 2.74
CA LEU A 22 8.67 -29.42 2.21
C LEU A 22 7.83 -28.43 1.40
N LYS A 23 6.88 -28.92 0.59
CA LYS A 23 5.96 -28.08 -0.17
C LYS A 23 5.03 -27.30 0.76
N GLU A 24 4.47 -27.94 1.78
CA GLU A 24 3.60 -27.28 2.77
C GLU A 24 4.36 -26.19 3.54
N PHE A 25 5.63 -26.42 3.87
CA PHE A 25 6.48 -25.42 4.50
C PHE A 25 6.79 -24.24 3.57
N ALA A 26 7.08 -24.50 2.29
CA ALA A 26 7.29 -23.44 1.30
C ALA A 26 6.01 -22.61 1.07
N ASP A 27 4.85 -23.26 0.98
CA ASP A 27 3.55 -22.60 0.84
C ASP A 27 3.24 -21.73 2.07
N TYR A 28 3.55 -22.22 3.28
CA TYR A 28 3.43 -21.47 4.53
C TYR A 28 4.31 -20.21 4.56
N LEU A 29 5.59 -20.32 4.19
CA LEU A 29 6.51 -19.17 4.13
C LEU A 29 6.05 -18.11 3.11
N LEU A 30 5.56 -18.56 1.95
CA LEU A 30 5.07 -17.66 0.90
C LEU A 30 3.79 -16.94 1.33
N GLN A 31 2.92 -17.61 2.10
CA GLN A 31 1.70 -16.99 2.62
C GLN A 31 2.04 -15.93 3.69
N GLN A 32 2.94 -16.26 4.62
CA GLN A 32 3.41 -15.30 5.63
C GLN A 32 4.07 -14.07 5.00
N SER A 33 4.86 -14.26 3.94
CA SER A 33 5.50 -13.16 3.20
C SER A 33 4.51 -12.23 2.50
N LYS A 34 3.36 -12.74 2.03
CA LYS A 34 2.33 -11.90 1.38
C LYS A 34 1.67 -10.95 2.38
N ASP A 35 1.39 -11.45 3.58
CA ASP A 35 0.76 -10.66 4.64
C ASP A 35 1.67 -9.51 5.11
N ASP A 36 2.99 -9.73 5.15
CA ASP A 36 3.97 -8.70 5.51
C ASP A 36 4.16 -7.66 4.39
N ILE A 37 4.11 -8.07 3.11
CA ILE A 37 4.17 -7.14 1.97
C ILE A 37 2.92 -6.25 1.92
N GLU A 38 1.73 -6.81 2.16
CA GLU A 38 0.50 -6.01 2.20
C GLU A 38 0.53 -4.95 3.32
N ARG A 39 1.04 -5.29 4.50
CA ARG A 39 1.25 -4.34 5.60
C ARG A 39 2.26 -3.26 5.25
N LEU A 40 3.40 -3.63 4.66
CA LEU A 40 4.41 -2.67 4.24
C LEU A 40 3.90 -1.72 3.15
N ILE A 41 3.06 -2.19 2.20
CA ILE A 41 2.43 -1.32 1.20
C ILE A 41 1.43 -0.34 1.83
N LEU A 42 0.70 -0.77 2.86
CA LEU A 42 -0.23 0.09 3.60
C LEU A 42 0.51 1.14 4.45
N GLU A 43 1.63 0.77 5.08
CA GLU A 43 2.44 1.67 5.92
C GLU A 43 3.34 2.62 5.11
N THR A 44 3.86 2.19 3.96
CA THR A 44 4.67 3.05 3.06
C THR A 44 3.82 3.95 2.17
N LYS A 45 2.53 3.66 1.99
CA LYS A 45 1.55 4.64 1.53
C LYS A 45 1.19 5.59 2.68
N GLN A 46 2.16 6.36 3.13
CA GLN A 46 1.86 7.68 3.69
C GLN A 46 0.91 8.35 2.68
N PRO A 47 -0.33 8.70 3.06
CA PRO A 47 -1.21 9.42 2.15
C PRO A 47 -0.45 10.68 1.74
N LYS A 48 -0.16 10.80 0.44
CA LYS A 48 0.44 12.02 -0.09
C LYS A 48 -0.54 13.13 0.26
N GLU A 49 -0.20 13.94 1.27
CA GLU A 49 -1.10 14.97 1.80
C GLU A 49 -1.63 15.88 0.67
N TYR A 50 -0.83 16.02 -0.40
CA TYR A 50 -1.16 16.74 -1.61
C TYR A 50 -0.90 15.93 -2.88
N LEU A 51 -1.86 15.96 -3.80
CA LEU A 51 -1.81 15.34 -5.12
C LEU A 51 -1.76 16.39 -6.22
N THR A 52 -1.00 16.11 -7.28
CA THR A 52 -0.98 16.98 -8.47
C THR A 52 -2.29 16.91 -9.24
N PRO A 53 -2.58 17.87 -10.15
CA PRO A 53 -3.81 17.84 -10.94
C PRO A 53 -3.88 16.62 -11.86
N ASN A 54 -2.73 16.08 -12.28
CA ASN A 54 -2.66 14.85 -13.07
C ASN A 54 -3.01 13.61 -12.25
N GLU A 55 -2.43 13.48 -11.06
CA GLU A 55 -2.72 12.37 -10.15
C GLU A 55 -4.19 12.41 -9.71
N THR A 56 -4.69 13.60 -9.36
CA THR A 56 -6.10 13.81 -8.95
C THR A 56 -7.08 13.44 -10.07
N ALA A 57 -6.79 13.85 -11.32
CA ALA A 57 -7.61 13.51 -12.48
C ALA A 57 -7.68 12.00 -12.72
N LYS A 58 -6.54 11.31 -12.59
CA LYS A 58 -6.47 9.85 -12.70
C LYS A 58 -7.26 9.17 -11.59
N LEU A 59 -7.10 9.62 -10.34
CA LEU A 59 -7.73 9.01 -9.17
C LEU A 59 -9.26 9.17 -9.19
N LEU A 60 -9.75 10.33 -9.62
CA LEU A 60 -11.19 10.62 -9.75
C LEU A 60 -11.77 10.21 -11.10
N HIS A 61 -10.97 9.61 -11.99
CA HIS A 61 -11.37 9.23 -13.35
C HIS A 61 -12.04 10.35 -14.16
N VAL A 62 -11.52 11.58 -14.04
CA VAL A 62 -12.05 12.79 -14.71
C VAL A 62 -10.97 13.46 -15.56
N ASN A 63 -11.37 14.32 -16.49
CA ASN A 63 -10.41 15.12 -17.25
C ASN A 63 -9.94 16.35 -16.44
N ARG A 64 -8.77 16.89 -16.78
CA ARG A 64 -8.21 18.11 -16.16
C ARG A 64 -9.12 19.34 -16.35
N SER A 65 -9.87 19.39 -17.44
CA SER A 65 -10.88 20.42 -17.67
C SER A 65 -12.00 20.36 -16.63
N THR A 66 -12.43 19.17 -16.24
CA THR A 66 -13.41 18.96 -15.17
C THR A 66 -12.88 19.46 -13.83
N LEU A 67 -11.61 19.16 -13.50
CA LEU A 67 -10.98 19.69 -12.28
C LEU A 67 -10.92 21.23 -12.27
N TYR A 68 -10.65 21.85 -13.43
CA TYR A 68 -10.67 23.32 -13.54
C TYR A 68 -12.06 23.88 -13.27
N GLN A 69 -13.10 23.26 -13.83
CA GLN A 69 -14.49 23.65 -13.60
C GLN A 69 -14.90 23.46 -12.13
N TRP A 70 -14.50 22.36 -11.50
CA TRP A 70 -14.74 22.10 -10.08
C TRP A 70 -14.05 23.12 -9.18
N ASN A 71 -12.83 23.54 -9.54
CA ASN A 71 -12.15 24.62 -8.83
C ASN A 71 -12.89 25.96 -8.98
N LYS A 72 -13.37 26.29 -10.18
CA LYS A 72 -14.16 27.51 -10.45
C LYS A 72 -15.48 27.53 -9.65
N ASN A 73 -16.14 26.39 -9.56
CA ASN A 73 -17.42 26.24 -8.85
C ASN A 73 -17.25 25.95 -7.34
N GLY A 74 -16.01 25.81 -6.86
CA GLY A 74 -15.71 25.53 -5.45
C GLY A 74 -15.96 24.10 -4.97
N TYR A 75 -16.27 23.16 -5.88
CA TYR A 75 -16.52 21.75 -5.55
C TYR A 75 -15.26 21.01 -5.08
N LEU A 76 -14.13 21.25 -5.77
CA LEU A 76 -12.82 20.75 -5.38
C LEU A 76 -11.81 21.87 -5.59
N ARG A 77 -11.36 22.49 -4.50
CA ARG A 77 -10.52 23.69 -4.54
C ARG A 77 -9.04 23.31 -4.66
N VAL A 78 -8.34 23.99 -5.55
CA VAL A 78 -6.89 23.88 -5.71
C VAL A 78 -6.17 24.69 -4.62
N ILE A 79 -5.03 24.19 -4.16
CA ILE A 79 -4.15 24.88 -3.23
C ILE A 79 -2.83 25.12 -3.93
N GLU A 80 -2.27 26.30 -3.75
CA GLU A 80 -0.95 26.63 -4.28
C GLU A 80 0.10 26.49 -3.18
N VAL A 81 1.03 25.56 -3.40
CA VAL A 81 2.17 25.32 -2.50
C VAL A 81 3.44 25.51 -3.33
N GLY A 82 4.24 26.53 -3.01
CA GLY A 82 5.47 26.84 -3.73
C GLY A 82 5.27 27.07 -5.24
N GLY A 83 4.17 27.70 -5.63
CA GLY A 83 3.82 27.94 -7.04
C GLY A 83 3.29 26.72 -7.80
N LYS A 84 3.10 25.59 -7.13
CA LYS A 84 2.47 24.39 -7.71
C LYS A 84 1.02 24.27 -7.26
N ARG A 85 0.15 24.03 -8.23
CA ARG A 85 -1.27 23.73 -8.01
C ARG A 85 -1.45 22.28 -7.57
N LEU A 86 -1.96 22.06 -6.37
CA LEU A 86 -2.16 20.75 -5.75
C LEU A 86 -3.56 20.61 -5.16
N TYR A 87 -3.96 19.40 -4.83
CA TYR A 87 -5.24 19.06 -4.19
C TYR A 87 -4.99 18.24 -2.93
N ARG A 88 -5.72 18.51 -1.84
CA ARG A 88 -5.62 17.71 -0.62
C ARG A 88 -6.18 16.33 -0.86
N GLN A 89 -5.49 15.31 -0.37
CA GLN A 89 -6.01 13.95 -0.42
C GLN A 89 -7.32 13.80 0.38
N SER A 90 -7.46 14.48 1.53
CA SER A 90 -8.70 14.49 2.31
C SER A 90 -9.93 14.93 1.53
N ASP A 91 -9.79 15.94 0.67
CA ASP A 91 -10.90 16.48 -0.11
C ASP A 91 -11.29 15.52 -1.24
N ILE A 92 -10.30 14.82 -1.79
CA ILE A 92 -10.50 13.79 -2.82
C ILE A 92 -11.16 12.54 -2.21
N ASP A 93 -10.69 12.11 -1.05
CA ASP A 93 -11.26 10.97 -0.31
C ASP A 93 -12.70 11.26 0.11
N ALA A 94 -13.01 12.49 0.53
CA ALA A 94 -14.38 12.91 0.83
C ALA A 94 -15.31 12.82 -0.39
N ILE A 95 -14.80 13.02 -1.61
CA ILE A 95 -15.56 12.83 -2.85
C ILE A 95 -15.76 11.35 -3.15
N LEU A 96 -14.71 10.53 -2.99
CA LEU A 96 -14.76 9.09 -3.26
C LEU A 96 -15.65 8.32 -2.27
N ASN A 97 -15.63 8.72 -1.00
CA ASN A 97 -16.39 8.08 0.09
C ASN A 97 -17.83 8.57 0.22
N ARG A 98 -18.29 9.51 -0.61
CA ARG A 98 -19.69 9.99 -0.65
C ARG A 98 -20.65 9.05 -1.39
N LYS A 99 -20.31 7.76 -1.51
CA LYS A 99 -21.18 6.73 -2.09
C LYS A 99 -22.06 6.06 -1.05
#